data_AF-A0A6C0CJ61-F1
#
_entry.id   AF-A0A6C0CJ61-F1
#
_cell.length_a   1.000
_cell.length_b   1.000
_cell.length_c   1.000
_cell.angle_alpha   90.00
_cell.angle_beta   90.00
_cell.angle_gamma   90.00
#
_symmetry.space_group_name_H-M   'P 1'
#
loop_
_entity.id
_entity.type
_entity.pdbx_description
1 polymer ?
#
loop_
_entity_poly.entity_id
_entity_poly.type
_entity_poly.pdbx_seq_one_letter_code
_entity_poly.pdbx_strand_id
1 'polypeptide(L)'
;MSAPIQAFLASHRIPSTNIYAVPPDIFRKLDIKTWKYNRPPTEPRISEIREWNAQFNRMDGVLNLAYIPGEGLVCFEGNHRRLALKDLDRPITVLVDILWDVTDEVVMHEFRRINKSVSVPDLYVVETESSLKVEIEDFVSAFRKKYPSHETASERPQRPNYNRDGLTDQITRLQKETGVTMKDLAERLNALNTKYADVGQSKAKLSAKIVEKCEKTGLWLFAWSTAISAKEL
;
A
#
# COMPACT_ATOMS: atom_id res chain seq x y z
N MET A 1 1.30 27.20 1.61
CA MET A 1 -0.18 27.34 1.68
C MET A 1 -0.51 28.82 1.66
N SER A 2 -1.55 29.26 0.95
CA SER A 2 -1.90 30.69 0.90
C SER A 2 -2.54 31.16 2.21
N ALA A 3 -2.35 32.42 2.57
CA ALA A 3 -2.94 33.02 3.78
C ALA A 3 -4.48 32.87 3.88
N PRO A 4 -5.26 32.99 2.77
CA PRO A 4 -6.71 32.77 2.82
C PRO A 4 -7.11 31.34 3.23
N ILE A 5 -6.33 30.33 2.81
CA ILE A 5 -6.61 28.94 3.16
C ILE A 5 -6.30 28.70 4.65
N GLN A 6 -5.22 29.27 5.18
CA GLN A 6 -4.89 29.16 6.60
C GLN A 6 -5.97 29.80 7.48
N ALA A 7 -6.46 30.99 7.10
CA ALA A 7 -7.54 31.66 7.81
C ALA A 7 -8.86 30.85 7.79
N PHE A 8 -9.16 30.21 6.66
CA PHE A 8 -10.32 29.31 6.53
C PHE A 8 -10.20 28.10 7.46
N LEU A 9 -9.06 27.42 7.48
CA LEU A 9 -8.86 26.24 8.33
C LEU A 9 -8.97 26.63 9.81
N ALA A 10 -8.39 27.75 10.21
CA ALA A 10 -8.48 28.23 11.59
C ALA A 10 -9.94 28.44 12.07
N SER A 11 -10.84 28.91 11.18
CA SER A 11 -12.25 29.14 11.52
C SER A 11 -13.15 27.91 11.45
N HIS A 12 -12.68 26.80 10.86
CA HIS A 12 -13.45 25.56 10.66
C HIS A 12 -12.87 24.37 11.44
N ARG A 13 -12.03 24.65 12.44
CA ARG A 13 -11.48 23.66 13.36
C ARG A 13 -12.57 23.18 14.32
N ILE A 14 -12.72 21.86 14.46
CA ILE A 14 -13.57 21.28 15.50
C ILE A 14 -12.84 21.45 16.85
N PRO A 15 -13.44 22.13 17.86
CA PRO A 15 -12.81 22.36 19.16
C PRO A 15 -12.33 21.05 19.80
N SER A 16 -11.19 21.08 20.50
CA SER A 16 -10.49 19.93 21.12
C SER A 16 -9.82 18.92 20.19
N THR A 17 -9.87 19.12 18.86
CA THR A 17 -9.19 18.25 17.89
C THR A 17 -8.41 19.06 16.87
N ASN A 18 -7.60 18.39 16.05
CA ASN A 18 -7.00 18.97 14.85
C ASN A 18 -7.79 18.58 13.59
N ILE A 19 -9.09 18.31 13.74
CA ILE A 19 -9.98 17.92 12.65
C ILE A 19 -10.68 19.15 12.07
N TYR A 20 -10.74 19.20 10.75
CA TYR A 20 -11.36 20.24 9.95
C TYR A 20 -12.37 19.61 8.98
N ALA A 21 -13.54 20.23 8.86
CA ALA A 21 -14.50 19.93 7.81
C ALA A 21 -14.21 20.84 6.61
N VAL A 22 -13.64 20.28 5.54
CA VAL A 22 -13.16 21.02 4.39
C VAL A 22 -14.11 20.81 3.20
N PRO A 23 -14.70 21.87 2.64
CA PRO A 23 -15.48 21.81 1.41
C PRO A 23 -14.63 21.30 0.22
N PRO A 24 -15.22 20.58 -0.75
CA PRO A 24 -14.48 20.03 -1.89
C PRO A 24 -13.66 21.07 -2.68
N ASP A 25 -14.20 22.27 -2.87
CA ASP A 25 -13.58 23.33 -3.64
C ASP A 25 -12.34 23.92 -2.93
N ILE A 26 -12.35 23.96 -1.60
CA ILE A 26 -11.18 24.31 -0.79
C ILE A 26 -10.19 23.15 -0.78
N PHE A 27 -10.66 21.92 -0.58
CA PHE A 27 -9.81 20.73 -0.54
C PHE A 27 -9.00 20.57 -1.82
N ARG A 28 -9.60 20.80 -3.00
CA ARG A 28 -8.91 20.75 -4.30
C ARG A 28 -7.82 21.81 -4.47
N LYS A 29 -7.88 22.92 -3.73
CA LYS A 29 -6.87 23.99 -3.73
C LYS A 29 -5.71 23.70 -2.78
N LEU A 30 -5.83 22.68 -1.93
CA LEU A 30 -4.74 22.25 -1.06
C LEU A 30 -3.70 21.50 -1.91
N ASP A 31 -2.48 22.03 -1.96
CA ASP A 31 -1.32 21.34 -2.55
C ASP A 31 -0.86 20.21 -1.62
N ILE A 32 -1.63 19.11 -1.60
CA ILE A 32 -1.38 17.95 -0.75
C ILE A 32 -0.51 16.95 -1.50
N LYS A 33 0.71 16.75 -1.00
CA LYS A 33 1.64 15.75 -1.51
C LYS A 33 1.41 14.40 -0.82
N THR A 34 1.88 13.32 -1.44
CA THR A 34 1.98 12.02 -0.75
C THR A 34 3.25 12.05 0.09
N TRP A 35 3.15 11.70 1.37
CA TRP A 35 4.31 11.64 2.25
C TRP A 35 5.25 10.50 1.82
N LYS A 36 6.57 10.72 1.91
CA LYS A 36 7.59 9.87 1.27
C LYS A 36 7.63 8.40 1.73
N TYR A 37 7.11 8.10 2.93
CA TYR A 37 7.02 6.75 3.47
C TYR A 37 5.66 6.07 3.21
N ASN A 38 4.73 6.73 2.52
CA ASN A 38 3.52 6.05 2.10
C ASN A 38 3.80 5.07 0.96
N ARG A 39 3.14 3.92 1.03
CA ARG A 39 3.00 3.03 -0.12
C ARG A 39 2.31 3.77 -1.29
N PRO A 40 2.74 3.54 -2.55
CA PRO A 40 2.07 4.10 -3.71
C PRO A 40 0.59 3.66 -3.74
N PRO A 41 -0.33 4.59 -4.04
CA PRO A 41 -1.74 4.27 -4.17
C PRO A 41 -2.01 3.48 -5.46
N THR A 42 -3.04 2.63 -5.46
CA THR A 42 -3.39 1.76 -6.59
C THR A 42 -4.72 2.16 -7.23
N GLU A 43 -4.76 2.16 -8.57
CA GLU A 43 -5.97 2.55 -9.32
C GLU A 43 -7.21 1.71 -9.01
N PRO A 44 -7.14 0.36 -8.88
CA PRO A 44 -8.32 -0.42 -8.52
C PRO A 44 -8.97 0.04 -7.22
N ARG A 45 -8.16 0.32 -6.19
CA ARG A 45 -8.66 0.78 -4.89
C ARG A 45 -9.16 2.23 -4.94
N ILE A 46 -8.54 3.09 -5.75
CA ILE A 46 -9.03 4.46 -5.99
C ILE A 46 -10.42 4.41 -6.66
N SER A 47 -10.58 3.58 -7.70
CA SER A 47 -11.84 3.42 -8.44
C SER A 47 -12.96 2.88 -7.56
N GLU A 48 -12.72 1.85 -6.76
CA GLU A 48 -13.69 1.32 -5.80
C GLU A 48 -14.18 2.41 -4.82
N ILE A 49 -13.25 3.19 -4.25
CA ILE A 49 -13.59 4.30 -3.34
C ILE A 49 -14.37 5.39 -4.08
N ARG A 50 -13.99 5.71 -5.32
CA ARG A 50 -14.67 6.71 -6.14
C ARG A 50 -16.12 6.31 -6.42
N GLU A 51 -16.35 5.07 -6.82
CA GLU A 51 -17.69 4.50 -7.04
C GLU A 51 -18.54 4.54 -5.77
N TRP A 52 -17.96 4.12 -4.63
CA TRP A 52 -18.62 4.17 -3.34
C TRP A 52 -19.02 5.60 -2.94
N ASN A 53 -18.10 6.56 -3.04
CA ASN A 53 -18.37 7.95 -2.75
C ASN A 53 -19.48 8.52 -3.67
N ALA A 54 -19.49 8.13 -4.94
CA ALA A 54 -20.50 8.55 -5.91
C ALA A 54 -21.89 7.95 -5.60
N GLN A 55 -21.95 6.71 -5.11
CA GLN A 55 -23.19 6.03 -4.75
C GLN A 55 -23.81 6.63 -3.49
N PHE A 56 -23.01 6.88 -2.44
CA PHE A 56 -23.52 7.26 -1.12
C PHE A 56 -23.39 8.76 -0.79
N ASN A 57 -22.81 9.55 -1.69
CA ASN A 57 -22.59 10.98 -1.53
C ASN A 57 -21.91 11.36 -0.21
N ARG A 58 -20.94 10.55 0.20
CA ARG A 58 -20.13 10.76 1.42
C ARG A 58 -18.73 10.22 1.21
N MET A 59 -17.78 10.68 2.02
CA MET A 59 -16.46 10.06 2.14
C MET A 59 -16.37 9.41 3.52
N ASP A 60 -15.91 8.16 3.55
CA ASP A 60 -15.74 7.43 4.81
C ASP A 60 -14.39 7.75 5.46
N GLY A 61 -14.45 8.13 6.75
CA GLY A 61 -13.29 8.36 7.62
C GLY A 61 -12.63 9.73 7.50
N VAL A 62 -11.44 9.86 8.08
CA VAL A 62 -10.64 11.10 8.12
C VAL A 62 -9.36 10.92 7.30
N LEU A 63 -8.93 11.96 6.58
CA LEU A 63 -7.60 12.03 5.96
C LEU A 63 -6.61 12.61 6.98
N ASN A 64 -5.47 11.96 7.18
CA ASN A 64 -4.46 12.44 8.11
C ASN A 64 -3.36 13.15 7.32
N LEU A 65 -3.20 14.44 7.62
CA LEU A 65 -2.28 15.36 6.95
C LEU A 65 -1.29 15.93 7.97
N ALA A 66 -0.10 16.30 7.49
CA ALA A 66 0.88 17.02 8.26
C ALA A 66 1.42 18.19 7.46
N TYR A 67 1.60 19.34 8.11
CA TYR A 67 2.37 20.44 7.57
C TYR A 67 3.79 20.36 8.13
N ILE A 68 4.74 19.99 7.27
CA ILE A 68 6.16 19.88 7.62
C ILE A 68 6.87 21.13 7.06
N PRO A 69 7.54 21.94 7.90
CA PRO A 69 8.30 23.09 7.44
C PRO A 69 9.31 22.71 6.35
N GLY A 70 9.30 23.42 5.22
CA GLY A 70 10.15 23.14 4.05
C GLY A 70 9.58 22.12 3.05
N GLU A 71 8.77 21.15 3.48
CA GLU A 71 8.16 20.15 2.59
C GLU A 71 6.72 20.53 2.17
N GLY A 72 5.99 21.17 3.08
CA GLY A 72 4.61 21.62 2.88
C GLY A 72 3.58 20.65 3.46
N LEU A 73 2.37 20.64 2.88
CA LEU A 73 1.28 19.79 3.34
C LEU A 73 1.38 18.41 2.70
N VAL A 74 1.51 17.37 3.52
CA VAL A 74 1.61 15.98 3.09
C VAL A 74 0.45 15.17 3.65
N CYS A 75 -0.08 14.24 2.87
CA CYS A 75 -1.02 13.22 3.34
C CYS A 75 -0.20 11.99 3.72
N PHE A 76 -0.16 11.70 5.03
CA PHE A 76 0.53 10.54 5.57
C PHE A 76 -0.40 9.36 5.82
N GLU A 77 -1.73 9.55 5.87
CA GLU A 77 -2.69 8.46 5.72
C GLU A 77 -3.99 8.89 5.03
N GLY A 78 -4.50 8.03 4.16
CA GLY A 78 -5.72 8.23 3.38
C GLY A 78 -5.46 8.55 1.91
N ASN A 79 -4.26 8.30 1.38
CA ASN A 79 -3.89 8.70 0.01
C ASN A 79 -4.82 8.15 -1.09
N HIS A 80 -5.33 6.93 -0.98
CA HIS A 80 -6.32 6.40 -1.93
C HIS A 80 -7.62 7.22 -1.90
N ARG A 81 -8.10 7.60 -0.71
CA ARG A 81 -9.28 8.45 -0.52
C ARG A 81 -9.03 9.86 -1.04
N ARG A 82 -7.86 10.44 -0.74
CA ARG A 82 -7.42 11.75 -1.26
C ARG A 82 -7.47 11.78 -2.79
N LEU A 83 -6.93 10.76 -3.46
CA LEU A 83 -6.91 10.69 -4.91
C LEU A 83 -8.29 10.43 -5.51
N ALA A 84 -9.13 9.61 -4.88
CA ALA A 84 -10.50 9.39 -5.32
C ALA A 84 -11.33 10.69 -5.30
N LEU A 85 -11.00 11.65 -4.43
CA LEU A 85 -11.67 12.95 -4.30
C LEU A 85 -11.24 13.99 -5.35
N LYS A 86 -10.16 13.77 -6.10
CA LYS A 86 -9.60 14.77 -7.02
C LYS A 86 -10.59 15.20 -8.11
N ASP A 87 -11.37 14.24 -8.60
CA ASP A 87 -12.28 14.41 -9.75
C ASP A 87 -13.77 14.42 -9.33
N LEU A 88 -14.05 14.50 -8.04
CA LEU A 88 -15.43 14.47 -7.52
C LEU A 88 -16.07 15.86 -7.60
N ASP A 89 -17.06 16.00 -8.48
CA ASP A 89 -17.83 17.24 -8.69
C ASP A 89 -19.07 17.35 -7.77
N ARG A 90 -19.06 16.63 -6.64
CA ARG A 90 -20.18 16.59 -5.70
C ARG A 90 -19.86 17.30 -4.39
N PRO A 91 -20.86 17.85 -3.69
CA PRO A 91 -20.68 18.52 -2.41
C PRO A 91 -20.47 17.49 -1.27
N ILE A 92 -19.30 16.84 -1.26
CA ILE A 92 -18.89 15.91 -0.20
C ILE A 92 -17.98 16.65 0.78
N THR A 93 -18.42 16.83 2.02
CA THR A 93 -17.54 17.36 3.08
C THR A 93 -16.39 16.40 3.34
N VAL A 94 -15.16 16.91 3.26
CA VAL A 94 -13.93 16.14 3.51
C VAL A 94 -13.47 16.38 4.93
N LEU A 95 -13.36 15.33 5.73
CA LEU A 95 -12.77 15.42 7.06
C LEU A 95 -11.25 15.25 6.95
N VAL A 96 -10.49 16.22 7.44
CA VAL A 96 -9.03 16.16 7.51
C VAL A 96 -8.55 16.40 8.93
N ASP A 97 -7.61 15.60 9.41
CA ASP A 97 -6.86 15.84 10.65
C ASP A 97 -5.48 16.38 10.26
N ILE A 98 -5.12 17.59 10.73
CA ILE A 98 -3.88 18.25 10.32
C ILE A 98 -2.95 18.47 11.52
N LEU A 99 -1.80 17.81 11.48
CA LEU A 99 -0.67 18.11 12.34
C LEU A 99 0.07 19.33 11.82
N TRP A 100 0.12 20.42 12.58
CA TRP A 100 0.75 21.66 12.16
C TRP A 100 2.18 21.78 12.67
N ASP A 101 3.07 22.28 11.82
CA ASP A 101 4.46 22.62 12.14
C ASP A 101 5.22 21.48 12.83
N VAL A 102 5.02 20.26 12.32
CA VAL A 102 5.61 19.04 12.88
C VAL A 102 6.84 18.59 12.10
N THR A 103 7.70 17.81 12.77
CA THR A 103 8.82 17.15 12.12
C THR A 103 8.41 15.80 11.55
N ASP A 104 9.27 15.26 10.70
CA ASP A 104 9.06 13.97 10.04
C ASP A 104 8.99 12.80 11.03
N GLU A 105 9.71 12.89 12.14
CA GLU A 105 9.70 11.91 13.23
C GLU A 105 8.33 11.85 13.92
N VAL A 106 7.67 13.00 14.11
CA VAL A 106 6.32 13.08 14.67
C VAL A 106 5.32 12.46 13.70
N VAL A 107 5.44 12.74 12.40
CA VAL A 107 4.59 12.13 11.37
C VAL A 107 4.77 10.62 11.35
N MET A 108 6.01 10.12 11.44
CA MET A 108 6.31 8.69 11.53
C MET A 108 5.72 8.05 12.78
N HIS A 109 5.78 8.72 13.93
CA HIS A 109 5.14 8.22 15.15
C HIS A 109 3.63 8.07 14.97
N GLU A 110 2.95 9.09 14.45
CA GLU A 110 1.51 9.07 14.20
C GLU A 110 1.12 8.07 13.13
N PHE A 111 1.89 7.99 12.04
CA PHE A 111 1.72 6.98 11.01
C PHE A 111 1.81 5.57 11.58
N ARG A 112 2.81 5.27 12.42
CA ARG A 112 2.92 3.99 13.11
C ARG A 112 1.75 3.78 14.07
N ARG A 113 1.35 4.79 14.84
CA ARG A 113 0.21 4.71 15.78
C ARG A 113 -1.08 4.31 15.07
N ILE A 114 -1.38 4.92 13.91
CA ILE A 114 -2.57 4.62 13.10
C ILE A 114 -2.46 3.21 12.49
N ASN A 115 -1.31 2.86 11.94
CA ASN A 115 -1.08 1.57 11.28
C ASN A 115 -0.80 0.42 12.25
N LYS A 116 -0.76 0.65 13.57
CA LYS A 116 -0.82 -0.46 14.55
C LYS A 116 -2.07 -1.31 14.38
N SER A 117 -3.11 -0.79 13.71
CA SER A 117 -4.32 -1.53 13.36
C SER A 117 -4.36 -2.09 11.93
N VAL A 118 -3.42 -1.73 11.04
CA VAL A 118 -3.33 -2.21 9.63
C VAL A 118 -1.85 -2.28 9.23
N SER A 119 -1.30 -3.47 8.97
CA SER A 119 0.12 -3.66 8.67
C SER A 119 0.54 -2.96 7.37
N VAL A 120 1.53 -2.05 7.46
CA VAL A 120 2.24 -1.47 6.31
C VAL A 120 3.53 -2.26 6.10
N PRO A 121 3.94 -2.56 4.85
CA PRO A 121 5.15 -3.33 4.61
C PRO A 121 6.39 -2.69 5.24
N ASP A 122 7.25 -3.53 5.82
CA ASP A 122 8.45 -3.10 6.55
C ASP A 122 9.41 -2.28 5.67
N LEU A 123 9.38 -2.53 4.37
CA LEU A 123 10.14 -1.81 3.34
C LEU A 123 9.96 -0.29 3.42
N TYR A 124 8.79 0.18 3.86
CA TYR A 124 8.45 1.61 3.92
C TYR A 124 8.67 2.24 5.30
N VAL A 125 8.93 1.42 6.33
CA VAL A 125 8.98 1.88 7.73
C VAL A 125 10.41 1.89 8.29
N VAL A 126 11.30 1.10 7.70
CA VAL A 126 12.72 0.97 8.09
C VAL A 126 13.61 1.73 7.10
N GLU A 127 14.67 2.36 7.59
CA GLU A 127 15.74 2.92 6.75
C GLU A 127 16.36 1.78 5.93
N THR A 128 15.92 1.67 4.68
CA THR A 128 16.44 0.72 3.68
C THR A 128 17.15 1.56 2.63
N GLU A 129 18.29 1.07 2.13
CA GLU A 129 19.01 1.74 1.05
C GLU A 129 18.08 2.01 -0.14
N SER A 130 18.12 3.23 -0.66
CA SER A 130 17.15 3.68 -1.68
C SER A 130 17.23 2.84 -2.95
N SER A 131 18.41 2.33 -3.31
CA SER A 131 18.62 1.40 -4.42
C SER A 131 17.87 0.09 -4.22
N LEU A 132 18.04 -0.55 -3.05
CA LEU A 132 17.40 -1.82 -2.73
C LEU A 132 15.87 -1.69 -2.71
N LYS A 133 15.35 -0.56 -2.21
CA LYS A 133 13.91 -0.28 -2.25
C LYS A 133 13.37 -0.27 -3.68
N VAL A 134 14.07 0.41 -4.60
CA VAL A 134 13.69 0.45 -6.02
C VAL A 134 13.76 -0.96 -6.63
N GLU A 135 14.80 -1.73 -6.35
CA GLU A 135 14.92 -3.10 -6.88
C GLU A 135 13.81 -4.03 -6.39
N ILE A 136 13.40 -3.92 -5.11
CA ILE A 136 12.28 -4.70 -4.57
C ILE A 136 10.95 -4.27 -5.20
N GLU A 137 10.71 -2.96 -5.34
CA GLU A 137 9.52 -2.43 -6.00
C GLU A 137 9.44 -2.88 -7.47
N ASP A 138 10.56 -2.86 -8.19
CA ASP A 138 10.66 -3.33 -9.57
C ASP A 138 10.40 -4.83 -9.69
N PHE A 139 10.97 -5.64 -8.77
CA PHE A 139 10.70 -7.08 -8.72
C PHE A 139 9.22 -7.35 -8.48
N VAL A 140 8.60 -6.70 -7.48
CA VAL A 140 7.18 -6.87 -7.14
C VAL A 140 6.31 -6.43 -8.32
N SER A 141 6.65 -5.33 -8.98
CA SER A 141 5.95 -4.83 -10.17
C SER A 141 6.00 -5.84 -11.33
N ALA A 142 7.18 -6.40 -11.62
CA ALA A 142 7.36 -7.42 -12.63
C ALA A 142 6.59 -8.71 -12.30
N PHE A 143 6.62 -9.14 -11.03
CA PHE A 143 5.89 -10.33 -10.56
C PHE A 143 4.37 -10.17 -10.74
N ARG A 144 3.83 -9.01 -10.40
CA ARG A 144 2.40 -8.68 -10.57
C ARG A 144 1.97 -8.70 -12.03
N LYS A 145 2.78 -8.12 -12.91
CA LYS A 145 2.54 -8.16 -14.37
C LYS A 145 2.56 -9.58 -14.92
N LYS A 146 3.43 -10.45 -14.38
CA LYS A 146 3.55 -11.85 -14.80
C LYS A 146 2.38 -12.71 -14.29
N TYR A 147 1.89 -12.47 -13.08
CA TYR A 147 0.86 -13.29 -12.43
C TYR A 147 -0.33 -12.48 -11.90
N PRO A 148 -1.03 -11.72 -12.76
CA PRO A 148 -2.11 -10.82 -12.33
C PRO A 148 -3.31 -11.58 -11.76
N SER A 149 -3.61 -12.79 -12.28
CA SER A 149 -4.76 -13.59 -11.83
C SER A 149 -4.61 -14.17 -10.42
N HIS A 150 -3.41 -14.12 -9.83
CA HIS A 150 -3.14 -14.57 -8.46
C HIS A 150 -3.10 -13.42 -7.46
N GLU A 151 -3.12 -12.16 -7.92
CA GLU A 151 -3.14 -11.02 -7.04
C GLU A 151 -4.55 -10.83 -6.46
N THR A 152 -4.62 -10.56 -5.17
CA THR A 152 -5.87 -10.25 -4.46
C THR A 152 -5.65 -9.08 -3.51
N ALA A 153 -6.72 -8.36 -3.18
CA ALA A 153 -6.69 -7.27 -2.20
C ALA A 153 -6.72 -7.76 -0.74
N SER A 154 -6.98 -9.05 -0.49
CA SER A 154 -7.05 -9.61 0.86
C SER A 154 -5.68 -9.61 1.54
N GLU A 155 -5.60 -9.09 2.76
CA GLU A 155 -4.40 -9.17 3.61
C GLU A 155 -4.02 -10.62 3.93
N ARG A 156 -4.99 -11.53 3.90
CA ARG A 156 -4.82 -12.98 4.11
C ARG A 156 -5.27 -13.74 2.86
N PRO A 157 -4.48 -13.71 1.78
CA PRO A 157 -4.85 -14.33 0.53
C PRO A 157 -4.93 -15.85 0.72
N GLN A 158 -5.99 -16.47 0.19
CA GLN A 158 -6.06 -17.93 0.16
C GLN A 158 -5.15 -18.48 -0.92
N ARG A 159 -4.46 -19.59 -0.65
CA ARG A 159 -3.62 -20.27 -1.65
C ARG A 159 -4.42 -20.55 -2.93
N PRO A 160 -3.82 -20.37 -4.12
CA PRO A 160 -2.41 -20.04 -4.39
C PRO A 160 -2.20 -18.53 -4.65
N ASN A 161 -3.05 -17.68 -4.06
CA ASN A 161 -3.02 -16.25 -4.30
C ASN A 161 -2.03 -15.53 -3.37
N TYR A 162 -1.67 -14.31 -3.75
CA TYR A 162 -0.91 -13.39 -2.93
C TYR A 162 -1.60 -12.03 -2.90
N ASN A 163 -1.12 -11.14 -2.03
CA ASN A 163 -1.39 -9.71 -2.12
C ASN A 163 -0.06 -8.98 -2.25
N ARG A 164 -0.09 -7.77 -2.85
CA ARG A 164 1.13 -6.98 -3.11
C ARG A 164 1.97 -6.74 -1.87
N ASP A 165 1.33 -6.36 -0.77
CA ASP A 165 2.02 -5.92 0.44
C ASP A 165 2.73 -7.10 1.11
N GLY A 166 2.05 -8.25 1.25
CA GLY A 166 2.63 -9.49 1.74
C GLY A 166 3.68 -10.09 0.81
N LEU A 167 3.61 -9.86 -0.50
CA LEU A 167 4.71 -10.20 -1.41
C LEU A 167 5.92 -9.29 -1.17
N THR A 168 5.71 -7.97 -1.07
CA THR A 168 6.75 -7.00 -0.76
C THR A 168 7.50 -7.35 0.53
N ASP A 169 6.76 -7.69 1.59
CA ASP A 169 7.34 -8.10 2.87
C ASP A 169 8.13 -9.39 2.77
N GLN A 170 7.61 -10.39 2.05
CA GLN A 170 8.32 -11.65 1.85
C GLN A 170 9.62 -11.45 1.08
N ILE A 171 9.60 -10.67 -0.01
CA ILE A 171 10.80 -10.41 -0.80
C ILE A 171 11.83 -9.62 0.01
N THR A 172 11.38 -8.60 0.74
CA THR A 172 12.24 -7.83 1.65
C THR A 172 12.88 -8.73 2.71
N ARG A 173 12.09 -9.63 3.33
CA ARG A 173 12.58 -10.59 4.31
C ARG A 173 13.59 -11.55 3.70
N LEU A 174 13.26 -12.17 2.57
CA LEU A 174 14.13 -13.15 1.91
C LEU A 174 15.46 -12.52 1.50
N GLN A 175 15.44 -11.28 0.98
CA GLN A 175 16.66 -10.57 0.63
C GLN A 175 17.53 -10.32 1.88
N LYS A 176 16.93 -9.90 3.00
CA LYS A 176 17.65 -9.70 4.27
C LYS A 176 18.21 -11.00 4.85
N GLU A 177 17.44 -12.09 4.82
CA GLU A 177 17.83 -13.38 5.39
C GLU A 177 18.93 -14.08 4.56
N THR A 178 18.89 -13.92 3.24
CA THR A 178 19.85 -14.58 2.34
C THR A 178 21.06 -13.72 2.02
N GLY A 179 20.94 -12.39 2.09
CA GLY A 179 22.00 -11.43 1.74
C GLY A 179 22.38 -11.42 0.26
N VAL A 180 21.63 -12.10 -0.61
CA VAL A 180 21.94 -12.17 -2.05
C VAL A 180 21.39 -10.96 -2.81
N THR A 181 21.88 -10.75 -4.04
CA THR A 181 21.37 -9.69 -4.90
C THR A 181 19.92 -9.97 -5.33
N MET A 182 19.17 -8.93 -5.69
CA MET A 182 17.79 -9.11 -6.17
C MET A 182 17.71 -9.96 -7.44
N LYS A 183 18.76 -9.93 -8.28
CA LYS A 183 18.88 -10.81 -9.44
C LYS A 183 18.99 -12.28 -9.03
N ASP A 184 19.91 -12.61 -8.13
CA ASP A 184 20.11 -13.98 -7.66
C ASP A 184 18.86 -14.50 -6.92
N LEU A 185 18.21 -13.63 -6.14
CA LEU A 185 16.95 -13.96 -5.47
C LEU A 185 15.85 -14.31 -6.50
N ALA A 186 15.74 -13.53 -7.58
CA ALA A 186 14.80 -13.80 -8.65
C ALA A 186 15.08 -15.14 -9.36
N GLU A 187 16.34 -15.47 -9.60
CA GLU A 187 16.75 -16.75 -10.19
C GLU A 187 16.40 -17.93 -9.27
N ARG A 188 16.69 -17.83 -7.97
CA ARG A 188 16.34 -18.86 -6.97
C ARG A 188 14.83 -19.05 -6.83
N LEU A 189 14.05 -17.96 -6.82
CA LEU A 189 12.59 -18.03 -6.80
C LEU A 189 12.02 -18.69 -8.05
N ASN A 190 12.57 -18.40 -9.24
CA ASN A 190 12.17 -19.08 -10.47
C ASN A 190 12.53 -20.57 -10.43
N ALA A 191 13.73 -20.92 -9.95
CA ALA A 191 14.15 -22.32 -9.80
C ALA A 191 13.23 -23.07 -8.82
N LEU A 192 12.88 -22.44 -7.69
CA LEU A 192 11.93 -22.99 -6.72
C LEU A 192 10.54 -23.17 -7.33
N ASN A 193 10.06 -22.19 -8.11
CA ASN A 193 8.78 -22.29 -8.80
C ASN A 193 8.76 -23.45 -9.82
N THR A 194 9.83 -23.60 -10.61
CA THR A 194 9.99 -24.73 -11.55
C THR A 194 10.04 -26.05 -10.80
N LYS A 195 10.81 -26.12 -9.71
CA LYS A 195 10.84 -27.30 -8.84
C LYS A 195 9.45 -27.63 -8.33
N TYR A 196 8.66 -26.65 -7.90
CA TYR A 196 7.28 -26.83 -7.45
C TYR A 196 6.29 -27.22 -8.54
N ALA A 197 6.55 -26.80 -9.78
CA ALA A 197 5.79 -27.26 -10.93
C ALA A 197 6.11 -28.73 -11.27
N ASP A 198 7.37 -29.14 -11.10
CA ASP A 198 7.92 -30.43 -11.50
C ASP A 198 7.84 -31.50 -10.39
N VAL A 199 7.84 -31.11 -9.12
CA VAL A 199 7.87 -32.08 -8.01
C VAL A 199 6.63 -32.96 -8.00
N GLY A 200 6.88 -34.26 -8.13
CA GLY A 200 6.05 -35.36 -7.66
C GLY A 200 5.77 -35.36 -6.15
N GLN A 201 5.87 -34.22 -5.45
CA GLN A 201 5.13 -34.01 -4.21
C GLN A 201 3.66 -34.12 -4.59
N SER A 202 3.03 -35.20 -4.15
CA SER A 202 1.67 -35.52 -4.55
C SER A 202 0.77 -34.28 -4.49
N LYS A 203 0.39 -33.80 -5.68
CA LYS A 203 -0.66 -32.78 -5.88
C LYS A 203 -1.96 -33.18 -5.16
N ALA A 204 -2.09 -34.42 -4.66
CA ALA A 204 -3.21 -34.87 -3.85
C ALA A 204 -3.46 -34.06 -2.58
N LYS A 205 -2.47 -33.32 -2.04
CA LYS A 205 -2.71 -32.40 -0.91
C LYS A 205 -3.27 -31.04 -1.34
N LEU A 206 -3.33 -30.76 -2.65
CA LEU A 206 -3.89 -29.54 -3.21
C LEU A 206 -5.30 -29.80 -3.71
N SER A 207 -6.15 -28.78 -3.63
CA SER A 207 -7.48 -28.86 -4.26
C SER A 207 -7.34 -28.78 -5.78
N ALA A 208 -8.27 -29.39 -6.51
CA ALA A 208 -8.30 -29.32 -7.97
C ALA A 208 -8.27 -27.87 -8.48
N LYS A 209 -8.96 -26.95 -7.79
CA LYS A 209 -8.97 -25.51 -8.13
C LYS A 209 -7.58 -24.86 -8.01
N ILE A 210 -6.79 -25.23 -7.00
CA ILE A 210 -5.42 -24.72 -6.85
C ILE A 210 -4.57 -25.24 -8.01
N VAL A 211 -4.62 -26.55 -8.26
CA VAL A 211 -3.83 -27.22 -9.32
C VAL A 211 -4.15 -26.61 -10.68
N GLU A 212 -5.44 -26.54 -11.04
CA GLU A 212 -5.90 -25.98 -12.32
C GLU A 212 -5.39 -24.54 -12.52
N LYS A 213 -5.50 -23.71 -11.47
CA LYS A 213 -5.04 -22.31 -11.53
C LYS A 213 -3.52 -22.23 -11.71
N CYS A 214 -2.76 -23.01 -10.95
CA CYS A 214 -1.29 -23.05 -11.02
C CYS A 214 -0.79 -23.62 -12.36
N GLU A 215 -1.46 -24.62 -12.93
CA GLU A 215 -1.15 -25.17 -14.26
C GLU A 215 -1.43 -24.13 -15.36
N LYS A 216 -2.54 -23.40 -15.26
CA LYS A 216 -2.91 -22.37 -16.22
C LYS A 216 -1.92 -21.19 -16.24
N THR A 217 -1.37 -20.81 -15.09
CA THR A 217 -0.54 -19.60 -14.95
C THR A 217 0.95 -19.90 -14.82
N GLY A 218 1.32 -21.12 -14.49
CA GLY A 218 2.69 -21.53 -14.19
C GLY A 218 3.20 -21.03 -12.83
N LEU A 219 2.36 -20.47 -11.94
CA LEU A 219 2.76 -20.02 -10.62
C LEU A 219 2.44 -21.05 -9.53
N TRP A 220 3.48 -21.60 -8.91
CA TRP A 220 3.41 -22.65 -7.90
C TRP A 220 3.98 -22.25 -6.53
N LEU A 221 4.70 -21.12 -6.44
CA LEU A 221 5.34 -20.65 -5.20
C LEU A 221 4.40 -20.61 -3.99
N PHE A 222 3.11 -20.35 -4.21
CA PHE A 222 2.12 -20.22 -3.14
C PHE A 222 1.12 -21.38 -3.04
N ALA A 223 1.37 -22.49 -3.76
CA ALA A 223 0.42 -23.59 -3.83
C ALA A 223 0.28 -24.34 -2.49
N TRP A 224 1.40 -24.56 -1.78
CA TRP A 224 1.40 -25.26 -0.48
C TRP A 224 1.40 -24.33 0.73
N SER A 225 1.97 -23.14 0.61
CA SER A 225 2.06 -22.15 1.69
C SER A 225 1.86 -20.76 1.11
N THR A 226 1.32 -19.82 1.89
CA THR A 226 1.29 -18.40 1.49
C THR A 226 2.62 -17.68 1.74
N ALA A 227 3.56 -18.35 2.42
CA ALA A 227 4.88 -17.85 2.75
C ALA A 227 5.98 -18.71 2.12
N ILE A 228 7.01 -18.05 1.57
CA ILE A 228 8.22 -18.67 1.02
C ILE A 228 9.30 -18.68 2.10
N SER A 229 9.93 -19.83 2.33
CA SER A 229 11.02 -19.97 3.30
C SER A 229 12.37 -19.70 2.66
N ALA A 230 13.24 -18.90 3.31
CA ALA A 230 14.61 -18.71 2.84
C ALA A 230 15.41 -20.03 2.79
N LYS A 231 15.03 -21.04 3.59
CA LYS A 231 15.65 -22.36 3.57
C LYS A 231 15.35 -23.17 2.30
N GLU A 232 14.35 -22.76 1.53
CA GLU A 232 13.96 -23.41 0.28
C GLU A 232 14.65 -22.79 -0.94
N LEU A 233 15.36 -21.67 -0.75
CA LEU A 233 16.13 -20.91 -1.76
C LEU A 233 17.62 -21.25 -1.73
#